data_AF-A0A7S1L191-F1
#
_entry.id   AF-A0A7S1L191-F1
#
_cell.length_a   1.000
_cell.length_b   1.000
_cell.length_c   1.000
_cell.angle_alpha   90.00
_cell.angle_beta   90.00
_cell.angle_gamma   90.00
#
_symmetry.space_group_name_H-M   'P 1'
#
loop_
_entity.id
_entity.type
_entity.pdbx_description
1 polymer ?
#
loop_
_entity_poly.entity_id
_entity_poly.type
_entity_poly.pdbx_seq_one_letter_code
_entity_poly.pdbx_strand_id
1 'polypeptide(L)'
;RCSCNRGLVQTPLPKEHQHLADALHRLGVFDARLFPMNCVRVNSYRPCQGIHPHCDGPVYYPQVAILSLGSPCILSFYERTGTEDCMKWDRQNDVPAGHESGRPLLSLVLEPRSLLIFSDDAFWHHRHGIAAVGREQVTDDVGNMHLVEPSCCEGGVIQ
;
A
#
# COMPACT_ATOMS: atom_id res chain seq x y z
N ARG A 1 22.43 -14.72 3.46
CA ARG A 1 21.84 -13.67 2.58
C ARG A 1 21.16 -14.38 1.42
N CYS A 2 19.90 -14.05 1.09
CA CYS A 2 19.24 -14.63 -0.09
C CYS A 2 20.06 -14.32 -1.34
N SER A 3 20.30 -15.32 -2.20
CA SER A 3 20.98 -15.14 -3.49
C SER A 3 20.18 -14.32 -4.49
N CYS A 4 18.89 -14.10 -4.21
CA CYS A 4 17.96 -13.36 -5.04
C CYS A 4 18.17 -11.83 -5.04
N ASN A 5 18.98 -11.29 -4.13
CA ASN A 5 19.15 -9.85 -3.88
C ASN A 5 17.82 -9.10 -3.57
N ARG A 6 16.74 -9.84 -3.28
CA ARG A 6 15.45 -9.32 -2.82
C ARG A 6 15.43 -9.44 -1.30
N GLY A 7 15.57 -8.33 -0.61
CA GLY A 7 15.59 -8.28 0.85
C GLY A 7 15.91 -6.90 1.37
N LEU A 8 15.80 -6.73 2.68
CA LEU A 8 16.16 -5.49 3.35
C LEU A 8 17.67 -5.24 3.23
N VAL A 9 18.03 -4.09 2.67
CA VAL A 9 19.40 -3.61 2.58
C VAL A 9 19.56 -2.49 3.59
N GLN A 10 20.46 -2.67 4.56
CA GLN A 10 20.82 -1.63 5.51
C GLN A 10 21.91 -0.75 4.90
N THR A 11 21.49 0.39 4.36
CA THR A 11 22.35 1.46 3.84
C THR A 11 21.75 2.80 4.21
N PRO A 12 22.53 3.90 4.19
CA PRO A 12 21.95 5.24 4.20
C PRO A 12 20.86 5.37 3.13
N LEU A 13 19.79 6.10 3.43
CA LEU A 13 18.78 6.38 2.42
C LEU A 13 19.42 7.12 1.24
N PRO A 14 19.14 6.70 -0.01
CA PRO A 14 19.47 7.51 -1.18
C PRO A 14 18.97 8.94 -1.01
N LYS A 15 19.72 9.93 -1.50
CA LYS A 15 19.45 11.36 -1.30
C LYS A 15 18.00 11.75 -1.64
N GLU A 16 17.44 11.17 -2.69
CA GLU A 16 16.07 11.44 -3.12
C GLU A 16 15.03 10.94 -2.11
N HIS A 17 15.25 9.77 -1.50
CA HIS A 17 14.41 9.26 -0.43
C HIS A 17 14.57 10.06 0.86
N GLN A 18 15.79 10.55 1.15
CA GLN A 18 16.02 11.42 2.32
C GLN A 18 15.23 12.72 2.22
N HIS A 19 15.17 13.35 1.04
CA HIS A 19 14.36 14.56 0.84
C HIS A 19 12.87 14.32 1.14
N LEU A 20 12.33 13.16 0.75
CA LEU A 20 10.95 12.77 1.05
C LEU A 20 10.77 12.52 2.55
N ALA A 21 11.68 11.79 3.19
CA ALA A 21 11.65 11.55 4.63
C ALA A 21 11.67 12.87 5.43
N ASP A 22 12.54 13.81 5.04
CA ASP A 22 12.64 15.13 5.68
C ASP A 22 11.36 15.95 5.47
N ALA A 23 10.72 15.84 4.28
CA ALA A 23 9.45 16.51 4.02
C ALA A 23 8.32 15.95 4.88
N LEU A 24 8.20 14.62 5.00
CA LEU A 24 7.22 13.97 5.86
C LEU A 24 7.42 14.34 7.33
N HIS A 25 8.67 14.43 7.78
CA HIS A 25 8.99 14.90 9.13
C HIS A 25 8.56 16.36 9.35
N ARG A 26 8.89 17.28 8.42
CA ARG A 26 8.47 18.69 8.52
C ARG A 26 6.96 18.88 8.51
N LEU A 27 6.24 18.02 7.80
CA LEU A 27 4.77 18.00 7.78
C LEU A 27 4.16 17.42 9.06
N GLY A 28 4.98 16.87 9.97
CA GLY A 28 4.50 16.25 11.20
C GLY A 28 3.76 14.94 10.96
N VAL A 29 4.01 14.27 9.82
CA VAL A 29 3.37 12.98 9.52
C VAL A 29 3.75 11.96 10.59
N PHE A 30 5.02 11.87 10.97
CA PHE A 30 5.50 10.97 12.02
C PHE A 30 5.90 11.74 13.28
N ASP A 31 5.84 11.07 14.43
CA ASP A 31 6.33 11.61 15.71
C ASP A 31 7.79 12.06 15.57
N ALA A 32 8.10 13.27 16.06
CA ALA A 32 9.43 13.86 15.93
C ALA A 32 10.55 13.01 16.55
N ARG A 33 10.24 12.16 17.54
CA ARG A 33 11.19 11.22 18.17
C ARG A 33 11.63 10.09 17.23
N LEU A 34 10.92 9.87 16.14
CA LEU A 34 11.24 8.87 15.12
C LEU A 34 12.15 9.42 14.02
N PHE A 35 12.58 10.68 14.11
CA PHE A 35 13.50 11.27 13.16
C PHE A 35 14.95 10.77 13.39
N PRO A 36 15.69 10.43 12.31
CA PRO A 36 15.24 10.31 10.93
C PRO A 36 14.48 9.00 10.68
N MET A 37 13.52 9.02 9.75
CA MET A 37 12.94 7.77 9.23
C MET A 37 14.07 6.87 8.73
N ASN A 38 14.03 5.60 9.11
CA ASN A 38 15.10 4.65 8.85
C ASN A 38 14.74 3.54 7.84
N CYS A 39 13.50 3.53 7.35
CA CYS A 39 13.00 2.53 6.43
C CYS A 39 12.19 3.17 5.30
N VAL A 40 12.49 2.78 4.07
CA VAL A 40 11.71 3.08 2.87
C VAL A 40 11.59 1.80 2.07
N ARG A 41 10.38 1.51 1.59
CA ARG A 41 10.12 0.38 0.70
C ARG A 41 9.59 0.91 -0.62
N VAL A 42 10.24 0.50 -1.71
CA VAL A 42 9.82 0.84 -3.07
C VAL A 42 9.19 -0.40 -3.68
N ASN A 43 7.93 -0.30 -4.04
CA ASN A 43 7.20 -1.34 -4.75
C ASN A 43 6.91 -0.85 -6.17
N SER A 44 6.94 -1.76 -7.14
CA SER A 44 6.52 -1.48 -8.52
C SER A 44 5.65 -2.62 -8.99
N TYR A 45 4.48 -2.28 -9.53
CA TYR A 45 3.49 -3.21 -10.02
C TYR A 45 3.26 -2.93 -11.51
N ARG A 46 3.36 -3.97 -12.33
CA ARG A 46 2.90 -3.96 -13.72
C ARG A 46 1.41 -4.35 -13.75
N PRO A 47 0.71 -4.15 -14.88
CA PRO A 47 -0.64 -4.70 -15.04
C PRO A 47 -0.68 -6.19 -14.67
N CYS A 48 -1.73 -6.61 -13.98
CA CYS A 48 -1.90 -7.95 -13.41
C CYS A 48 -0.97 -8.29 -12.23
N GLN A 49 -0.24 -7.32 -11.68
CA GLN A 49 0.50 -7.47 -10.43
C GLN A 49 -0.18 -6.68 -9.32
N GLY A 50 -0.04 -7.18 -8.10
CA GLY A 50 -0.58 -6.54 -6.92
C GLY A 50 0.10 -7.06 -5.67
N ILE A 51 -0.47 -6.73 -4.52
CA ILE A 51 -0.05 -7.27 -3.23
C ILE A 51 -1.29 -7.72 -2.47
N HIS A 52 -1.29 -8.97 -2.05
CA HIS A 52 -2.41 -9.55 -1.32
C HIS A 52 -2.73 -8.77 -0.03
N PRO A 53 -3.96 -8.83 0.47
CA PRO A 53 -4.30 -8.15 1.71
C PRO A 53 -3.49 -8.68 2.91
N HIS A 54 -2.69 -7.80 3.50
CA HIS A 54 -1.80 -8.10 4.62
C HIS A 54 -1.81 -6.96 5.64
N CYS A 55 -1.26 -7.22 6.82
CA CYS A 55 -0.90 -6.15 7.74
C CYS A 55 0.62 -5.96 7.68
N ASP A 56 1.08 -4.74 7.91
CA ASP A 56 2.51 -4.50 8.04
C ASP A 56 3.05 -5.18 9.31
N GLY A 57 4.31 -5.60 9.24
CA GLY A 57 4.93 -6.35 10.33
C GLY A 57 5.06 -5.51 11.62
N PRO A 58 5.04 -6.15 12.80
CA PRO A 58 5.09 -5.46 14.10
C PRO A 58 6.44 -4.78 14.39
N VAL A 59 7.41 -4.89 13.48
CA VAL A 59 8.72 -4.23 13.54
C VAL A 59 8.64 -2.74 13.19
N TYR A 60 7.55 -2.30 12.57
CA TYR A 60 7.33 -0.91 12.18
C TYR A 60 6.59 -0.13 13.27
N TYR A 61 6.84 1.18 13.34
CA TYR A 61 5.99 2.09 14.09
C TYR A 61 4.57 2.07 13.45
N PRO A 62 3.48 2.11 14.23
CA PRO A 62 2.11 1.89 13.75
C PRO A 62 1.51 3.08 12.99
N GLN A 63 2.27 3.55 12.01
CA GLN A 63 1.88 4.61 11.08
C GLN A 63 2.61 4.40 9.77
N VAL A 64 1.87 4.55 8.67
CA VAL A 64 2.37 4.33 7.32
C VAL A 64 2.08 5.57 6.49
N ALA A 65 3.02 5.90 5.61
CA ALA A 65 2.84 6.91 4.57
C ALA A 65 3.21 6.27 3.21
N ILE A 66 2.25 6.24 2.28
CA ILE A 66 2.40 5.72 0.93
C ILE A 66 2.31 6.89 -0.04
N LEU A 67 3.42 7.16 -0.73
CA LEU A 67 3.45 8.07 -1.88
C LEU A 67 3.26 7.26 -3.15
N SER A 68 2.13 7.43 -3.82
CA SER A 68 1.84 6.75 -5.08
C SER A 68 2.52 7.47 -6.25
N LEU A 69 3.09 6.70 -7.17
CA LEU A 69 3.81 7.18 -8.34
C LEU A 69 3.36 6.41 -9.58
N GLY A 70 3.65 6.92 -10.78
CA GLY A 70 3.32 6.23 -12.03
C GLY A 70 1.87 6.43 -12.45
N SER A 71 1.02 5.40 -12.33
CA SER A 71 -0.40 5.39 -12.69
C SER A 71 -1.30 5.27 -11.45
N PRO A 72 -2.59 5.65 -11.55
CA PRO A 72 -3.54 5.45 -10.45
C PRO A 72 -3.82 3.96 -10.19
N CYS A 73 -4.08 3.59 -8.93
CA CYS A 73 -4.53 2.25 -8.55
C CYS A 73 -5.55 2.30 -7.40
N ILE A 74 -6.25 1.18 -7.14
CA ILE A 74 -7.10 1.02 -5.95
C ILE A 74 -6.33 0.28 -4.86
N LEU A 75 -6.29 0.87 -3.66
CA LEU A 75 -5.87 0.20 -2.43
C LEU A 75 -7.08 -0.04 -1.55
N SER A 76 -7.26 -1.30 -1.15
CA SER A 76 -8.44 -1.75 -0.42
C SER A 76 -8.07 -2.27 0.96
N PHE A 77 -8.87 -1.89 1.96
CA PHE A 77 -8.81 -2.37 3.33
C PHE A 77 -9.89 -3.42 3.58
N TYR A 78 -9.53 -4.45 4.34
CA TYR A 78 -10.37 -5.61 4.65
C TYR A 78 -10.34 -5.89 6.15
N GLU A 79 -11.40 -6.51 6.66
CA GLU A 79 -11.37 -7.08 8.02
C GLU A 79 -10.20 -8.05 8.16
N ARG A 80 -9.55 -8.01 9.31
CA ARG A 80 -8.56 -9.02 9.66
C ARG A 80 -9.26 -10.33 10.00
N THR A 81 -9.51 -11.16 8.98
CA THR A 81 -9.97 -12.54 9.15
C THR A 81 -8.81 -13.52 8.91
N GLY A 82 -8.89 -14.71 9.53
CA GLY A 82 -7.88 -15.78 9.43
C GLY A 82 -6.54 -15.52 10.15
N THR A 83 -5.70 -16.55 10.26
CA THR A 83 -4.28 -16.43 10.65
C THR A 83 -3.40 -16.38 9.40
N GLU A 84 -2.19 -15.81 9.44
CA GLU A 84 -1.30 -15.78 8.26
C GLU A 84 -0.90 -17.18 7.75
N ASP A 85 -1.17 -18.22 8.53
CA ASP A 85 -0.94 -19.63 8.17
C ASP A 85 -1.87 -20.12 7.06
N CYS A 86 -2.97 -19.41 6.75
CA CYS A 86 -3.88 -19.77 5.67
C CYS A 86 -3.45 -19.26 4.29
N MET A 87 -2.31 -18.56 4.21
CA MET A 87 -1.73 -18.09 2.95
C MET A 87 -1.32 -19.26 2.04
N LYS A 88 -1.90 -19.33 0.85
CA LYS A 88 -1.60 -20.28 -0.24
C LYS A 88 -0.95 -19.54 -1.39
N TRP A 89 0.20 -19.99 -1.91
CA TRP A 89 0.79 -19.35 -3.08
C TRP A 89 -0.09 -19.49 -4.33
N ASP A 90 -0.50 -18.38 -4.95
CA ASP A 90 -1.10 -18.38 -6.29
C ASP A 90 0.02 -18.42 -7.33
N ARG A 91 0.19 -19.60 -7.92
CA ARG A 91 1.22 -19.86 -8.94
C ARG A 91 0.94 -19.15 -10.27
N GLN A 92 -0.32 -18.80 -10.56
CA GLN A 92 -0.68 -18.17 -11.83
C GLN A 92 -0.24 -16.72 -11.85
N ASN A 93 -0.42 -16.01 -10.73
CA ASN A 93 -0.05 -14.60 -10.60
C ASN A 93 1.28 -14.38 -9.86
N ASP A 94 1.92 -15.46 -9.39
CA ASP A 94 3.17 -15.48 -8.61
C ASP A 94 3.11 -14.57 -7.36
N VAL A 95 1.98 -14.64 -6.65
CA VAL A 95 1.73 -13.88 -5.43
C VAL A 95 1.23 -14.80 -4.33
N PRO A 96 1.46 -14.47 -3.05
CA PRO A 96 0.72 -15.10 -1.97
C PRO A 96 -0.78 -14.87 -2.18
N ALA A 97 -1.58 -15.92 -2.19
CA ALA A 97 -3.04 -15.91 -2.12
C ALA A 97 -3.49 -16.61 -0.84
N GLY A 98 -4.78 -16.92 -0.69
CA GLY A 98 -5.28 -17.67 0.48
C GLY A 98 -5.94 -16.83 1.57
N HIS A 99 -6.09 -15.52 1.36
CA HIS A 99 -7.12 -14.78 2.06
C HIS A 99 -8.43 -14.88 1.28
N GLU A 100 -9.45 -15.51 1.88
CA GLU A 100 -10.85 -15.29 1.48
C GLU A 100 -11.21 -13.86 1.86
N SER A 101 -10.76 -12.94 1.02
CA SER A 101 -11.02 -11.52 1.20
C SER A 101 -12.50 -11.36 0.92
N GLY A 102 -13.29 -11.10 1.96
CA GLY A 102 -14.67 -10.68 1.78
C GLY A 102 -14.75 -9.37 1.00
N ARG A 103 -15.92 -8.75 0.98
CA ARG A 103 -16.04 -7.39 0.44
C ARG A 103 -15.05 -6.46 1.20
N PRO A 104 -14.30 -5.57 0.50
CA PRO A 104 -13.52 -4.54 1.16
C PRO A 104 -14.38 -3.72 2.13
N LEU A 105 -13.80 -3.32 3.26
CA LEU A 105 -14.41 -2.32 4.15
C LEU A 105 -14.32 -0.91 3.58
N LEU A 106 -13.21 -0.64 2.87
CA LEU A 106 -12.90 0.65 2.29
C LEU A 106 -11.99 0.43 1.09
N SER A 107 -12.32 1.06 -0.04
CA SER A 107 -11.45 1.14 -1.21
C SER A 107 -11.09 2.60 -1.45
N LEU A 108 -9.83 2.87 -1.79
CA LEU A 108 -9.32 4.20 -2.07
C LEU A 108 -8.64 4.23 -3.44
N VAL A 109 -8.96 5.22 -4.26
CA VAL A 109 -8.19 5.51 -5.48
C VAL A 109 -6.95 6.31 -5.09
N LEU A 110 -5.77 5.79 -5.43
CA LEU A 110 -4.49 6.44 -5.19
C LEU A 110 -3.90 6.95 -6.50
N GLU A 111 -4.07 8.25 -6.76
CA GLU A 111 -3.56 8.89 -7.98
C GLU A 111 -2.04 9.12 -7.92
N PRO A 112 -1.37 9.31 -9.07
CA PRO A 112 0.04 9.67 -9.09
C PRO A 112 0.30 10.97 -8.30
N ARG A 113 1.26 10.91 -7.38
CA ARG A 113 1.64 11.95 -6.40
C ARG A 113 0.64 12.15 -5.26
N SER A 114 -0.33 11.25 -5.09
CA SER A 114 -1.15 11.20 -3.87
C SER A 114 -0.34 10.66 -2.68
N LEU A 115 -0.69 11.11 -1.49
CA LEU A 115 -0.11 10.65 -0.23
C LEU A 115 -1.21 10.05 0.64
N LEU A 116 -1.17 8.73 0.83
CA LEU A 116 -2.04 8.03 1.78
C LEU A 116 -1.30 7.87 3.11
N ILE A 117 -1.92 8.31 4.21
CA ILE A 117 -1.43 8.10 5.57
C ILE A 117 -2.48 7.32 6.34
N PHE A 118 -2.07 6.26 7.03
CA PHE A 118 -2.95 5.53 7.94
C PHE A 118 -2.18 5.06 9.19
N SER A 119 -2.90 4.94 10.31
CA SER A 119 -2.37 4.61 11.63
C SER A 119 -3.38 3.80 12.44
N ASP A 120 -3.03 3.48 13.69
CA ASP A 120 -3.95 2.93 14.70
C ASP A 120 -4.68 1.66 14.20
N ASP A 121 -6.01 1.65 14.23
CA ASP A 121 -6.80 0.48 13.82
C ASP A 121 -6.57 0.09 12.37
N ALA A 122 -6.35 1.05 11.46
CA ALA A 122 -6.04 0.77 10.07
C ALA A 122 -4.70 0.02 9.92
N PHE A 123 -3.74 0.30 10.80
CA PHE A 123 -2.45 -0.39 10.82
C PHE A 123 -2.54 -1.78 11.45
N TRP A 124 -3.20 -1.91 12.60
CA TRP A 124 -3.19 -3.15 13.40
C TRP A 124 -4.25 -4.17 13.02
N HIS A 125 -5.43 -3.69 12.60
CA HIS A 125 -6.66 -4.49 12.55
C HIS A 125 -7.25 -4.61 11.15
N HIS A 126 -6.70 -3.89 10.17
CA HIS A 126 -7.16 -3.95 8.79
C HIS A 126 -6.06 -4.46 7.87
N ARG A 127 -6.38 -5.49 7.09
CA ARG A 127 -5.51 -5.95 6.02
C ARG A 127 -5.66 -5.00 4.84
N HIS A 128 -4.56 -4.63 4.19
CA HIS A 128 -4.59 -3.78 3.00
C HIS A 128 -3.88 -4.44 1.82
N GLY A 129 -4.40 -4.21 0.61
CA GLY A 129 -3.86 -4.81 -0.61
C GLY A 129 -4.20 -4.05 -1.87
N ILE A 130 -3.53 -4.43 -2.95
CA ILE A 130 -3.76 -3.98 -4.32
C ILE A 130 -4.05 -5.22 -5.15
N ALA A 131 -5.15 -5.24 -5.89
CA ALA A 131 -5.57 -6.42 -6.64
C ALA A 131 -4.62 -6.71 -7.82
N ALA A 132 -4.34 -8.00 -8.06
CA ALA A 132 -3.52 -8.44 -9.18
C ALA A 132 -4.35 -8.52 -10.47
N VAL A 133 -4.85 -7.38 -10.95
CA VAL A 133 -5.72 -7.28 -12.13
C VAL A 133 -5.11 -6.37 -13.20
N GLY A 134 -5.52 -6.56 -14.45
CA GLY A 134 -5.02 -5.75 -15.56
C GLY A 134 -5.69 -4.38 -15.69
N ARG A 135 -6.89 -4.23 -15.09
CA ARG A 135 -7.72 -3.02 -15.06
C ARG A 135 -8.62 -3.06 -13.83
N GLU A 136 -8.83 -1.92 -13.20
CA GLU A 136 -9.69 -1.76 -12.04
C GLU A 136 -10.88 -0.86 -12.37
N GLN A 137 -12.07 -1.24 -11.92
CA GLN A 137 -13.26 -0.42 -12.06
C GLN A 137 -13.42 0.44 -10.80
N VAL A 138 -13.57 1.75 -10.99
CA VAL A 138 -13.88 2.67 -9.90
C VAL A 138 -15.38 2.55 -9.62
N THR A 139 -15.72 2.00 -8.47
CA THR A 139 -17.10 1.82 -8.00
C THR A 139 -17.55 2.99 -7.13
N ASP A 140 -18.85 3.08 -6.88
CA ASP A 140 -19.52 4.10 -6.07
C ASP A 140 -19.13 4.04 -4.57
N ASP A 141 -18.60 2.90 -4.12
CA ASP A 141 -18.16 2.68 -2.73
C ASP A 141 -16.69 3.06 -2.46
N VAL A 142 -16.01 3.73 -3.40
CA VAL A 142 -14.69 4.31 -3.17
C VAL A 142 -14.80 5.49 -2.19
N GLY A 143 -14.10 5.39 -1.05
CA GLY A 143 -14.30 6.32 0.07
C GLY A 143 -13.72 7.73 -0.13
N ASN A 144 -12.83 7.92 -1.11
CA ASN A 144 -12.19 9.20 -1.38
C ASN A 144 -12.58 9.83 -2.73
N MET A 145 -13.70 9.44 -3.35
CA MET A 145 -14.11 9.99 -4.65
C MET A 145 -14.18 11.53 -4.69
N HIS A 146 -14.47 12.17 -3.57
CA HIS A 146 -14.50 13.63 -3.43
C HIS A 146 -13.12 14.32 -3.53
N LEU A 147 -12.03 13.56 -3.48
CA LEU A 147 -10.64 14.05 -3.55
C LEU A 147 -9.94 13.69 -4.87
N VAL A 148 -10.58 12.86 -5.69
CA VAL A 148 -9.98 12.25 -6.89
C VAL A 148 -10.22 13.17 -8.10
N GLU A 149 -9.24 13.27 -9.00
CA GLU A 149 -9.42 14.09 -10.21
C GLU A 149 -10.55 13.53 -11.11
N PRO A 150 -11.23 14.37 -11.91
CA PRO A 150 -12.30 13.92 -12.80
C PRO A 150 -11.91 12.83 -13.82
N SER A 151 -10.60 12.64 -14.04
CA SER A 151 -10.05 11.59 -14.91
C SER A 151 -10.24 10.18 -14.32
N CYS A 152 -10.37 10.07 -12.99
CA CYS A 152 -10.67 8.85 -12.27
C CYS A 152 -12.09 8.94 -11.69
N CYS A 153 -13.09 8.93 -12.57
CA CYS A 153 -14.50 9.08 -12.19
C CYS A 153 -15.17 7.75 -11.85
N GLU A 154 -16.30 7.83 -11.14
CA GLU A 154 -17.17 6.69 -10.85
C GLU A 154 -17.63 6.00 -12.15
N GLY A 155 -17.58 4.67 -12.17
CA GLY A 155 -17.81 3.85 -13.36
C GLY A 155 -16.64 3.84 -14.35
N GLY A 156 -15.60 4.63 -14.10
CA GLY A 156 -14.36 4.67 -14.87
C GLY A 156 -13.50 3.42 -14.66
N VAL A 157 -12.52 3.24 -15.56
CA VAL A 157 -11.56 2.13 -15.51
C VAL A 157 -10.15 2.69 -15.45
N ILE A 158 -9.39 2.29 -14.42
CA ILE A 158 -8.00 2.68 -14.22
C ILE A 158 -7.05 1.49 -14.50
N GLN A 159 -5.80 1.79 -14.84
CA GLN A 159 -4.80 0.84 -15.33
C GLN A 159 -3.50 0.86 -14.51
#